data_AF-A0A815TGR3-F1
#
_entry.id   AF-A0A815TGR3-F1
#
_cell.length_a   1.000
_cell.length_b   1.000
_cell.length_c   1.000
_cell.angle_alpha   90.00
_cell.angle_beta   90.00
_cell.angle_gamma   90.00
#
_symmetry.space_group_name_H-M   'P 1'
#
loop_
_entity.id
_entity.type
_entity.pdbx_description
1 polymer ?
#
loop_
_entity_poly.entity_id
_entity_poly.type
_entity_poly.pdbx_seq_one_letter_code
_entity_poly.pdbx_strand_id
1 'polypeptide(L)'
;MDSSYEVAKFDFMLTFIHNLTSDNDLLSCHFICSRDIFDDMTVLLLANRFQHLINHLFSSTSTLTSSIDTCLMPLMKLSLILPEESEEIQHIIFCRQANIVGEGM
;
A
#
# COMPACT_ATOMS: atom_id res chain seq x y z
N MET A 1 -27.65 -13.27 1.46
CA MET A 1 -26.68 -12.87 0.43
C MET A 1 -25.85 -14.09 0.14
N ASP A 2 -26.03 -14.70 -1.02
CA ASP A 2 -25.15 -15.79 -1.47
C ASP A 2 -23.81 -15.16 -1.86
N SER A 3 -22.83 -15.22 -0.96
CA SER A 3 -21.44 -15.01 -1.34
C SER A 3 -21.02 -16.26 -2.10
N SER A 4 -21.30 -16.30 -3.41
CA SER A 4 -20.69 -17.30 -4.28
C SER A 4 -19.18 -17.11 -4.14
N TYR A 5 -18.53 -17.98 -3.37
CA TYR A 5 -17.08 -17.96 -3.24
C TYR A 5 -16.50 -18.15 -4.64
N GLU A 6 -15.97 -17.08 -5.21
CA GLU A 6 -15.35 -17.14 -6.52
C GLU A 6 -14.10 -18.02 -6.40
N VAL A 7 -14.15 -19.19 -7.06
CA VAL A 7 -13.03 -20.12 -7.04
C VAL A 7 -11.89 -19.50 -7.84
N ALA A 8 -10.75 -19.29 -7.19
CA ALA A 8 -9.56 -18.76 -7.82
C ALA A 8 -9.10 -19.71 -8.95
N LYS A 9 -9.03 -19.19 -10.17
CA LYS A 9 -8.52 -19.94 -11.35
C LYS A 9 -7.01 -19.80 -11.54
N PHE A 10 -6.41 -18.84 -10.85
CA PHE A 10 -4.99 -18.52 -10.82
C PHE A 10 -4.57 -18.34 -9.36
N ASP A 11 -3.26 -18.43 -9.10
CA ASP A 11 -2.71 -18.19 -7.76
C ASP A 11 -3.10 -16.79 -7.25
N PHE A 12 -3.03 -15.79 -8.13
CA PHE A 12 -3.40 -14.41 -7.87
C PHE A 12 -4.05 -13.78 -9.10
N MET A 13 -5.18 -13.11 -8.91
CA MET A 13 -5.89 -12.38 -9.95
C MET A 13 -6.35 -11.02 -9.42
N LEU A 14 -6.03 -9.97 -10.16
CA LEU A 14 -6.49 -8.60 -9.93
C LEU A 14 -7.41 -8.18 -11.07
N THR A 15 -8.65 -7.83 -10.75
CA THR A 15 -9.63 -7.36 -11.73
C THR A 15 -9.97 -5.91 -11.46
N PHE A 16 -9.96 -5.07 -12.51
CA PHE A 16 -10.42 -3.69 -12.43
C PHE A 16 -11.81 -3.58 -13.04
N ILE A 17 -12.71 -2.89 -12.34
CA ILE A 17 -14.09 -2.67 -12.78
C ILE A 17 -14.31 -1.16 -12.81
N HIS A 18 -14.53 -0.64 -14.01
CA HIS A 18 -14.85 0.75 -14.24
C HIS A 18 -16.36 0.96 -14.14
N ASN A 19 -16.81 1.74 -13.15
CA ASN A 19 -18.24 1.99 -12.97
C ASN A 19 -18.68 3.30 -13.63
N LEU A 20 -19.12 3.16 -14.89
CA LEU A 20 -19.65 4.26 -15.73
C LEU A 20 -20.99 4.85 -15.24
N THR A 21 -21.64 4.22 -14.25
CA THR A 21 -22.99 4.64 -13.77
C THR A 21 -22.95 5.44 -12.47
N SER A 22 -21.79 5.54 -11.83
CA SER A 22 -21.60 6.42 -10.67
C SER A 22 -21.14 7.80 -11.13
N ASP A 23 -21.71 8.88 -10.59
CA ASP A 23 -21.31 10.28 -10.86
C ASP A 23 -19.82 10.56 -10.61
N ASN A 24 -19.08 9.65 -9.95
CA ASN A 24 -17.68 9.78 -9.57
C ASN A 24 -16.68 9.00 -10.44
N ASP A 25 -17.11 8.39 -11.56
CA ASP A 25 -16.24 7.64 -12.48
C ASP A 25 -15.26 6.69 -11.74
N LEU A 26 -15.81 5.93 -10.79
CA LEU A 26 -15.00 5.20 -9.82
C LEU A 26 -14.41 3.94 -10.46
N LEU A 27 -13.08 3.83 -10.43
CA LEU A 27 -12.38 2.58 -10.68
C LEU A 27 -12.34 1.75 -9.40
N SER A 28 -12.98 0.59 -9.42
CA SER A 28 -12.88 -0.40 -8.35
C SER A 28 -11.94 -1.53 -8.76
N CYS A 29 -11.33 -2.20 -7.79
CA CYS A 29 -10.52 -3.38 -8.05
C CYS A 29 -10.91 -4.53 -7.10
N HIS A 30 -10.69 -5.77 -7.57
CA HIS A 30 -11.00 -6.97 -6.81
C HIS A 30 -9.80 -7.92 -6.82
N PHE A 31 -9.44 -8.40 -5.62
CA PHE A 31 -8.35 -9.34 -5.38
C PHE A 31 -8.93 -10.74 -5.19
N ILE A 32 -8.54 -11.68 -6.05
CA ILE A 32 -8.88 -13.10 -5.90
C ILE A 32 -7.58 -13.87 -5.80
N CYS A 33 -7.37 -14.52 -4.67
CA CYS A 33 -6.16 -15.29 -4.39
C CYS A 33 -6.54 -16.74 -4.09
N SER A 34 -5.66 -17.68 -4.46
CA SER A 34 -5.79 -19.08 -4.06
C SER A 34 -5.56 -19.22 -2.55
N ARG A 35 -6.54 -19.79 -1.84
CA ARG A 35 -6.44 -20.07 -0.39
C ARG A 35 -5.45 -21.19 -0.05
N ASP A 36 -5.03 -21.97 -1.03
CA ASP A 36 -3.98 -22.98 -0.85
C ASP A 36 -2.58 -22.36 -0.76
N ILE A 37 -2.42 -21.11 -1.23
CA ILE A 37 -1.14 -20.39 -1.27
C ILE A 37 -1.13 -19.19 -0.32
N PHE A 38 -2.25 -18.47 -0.23
CA PHE A 38 -2.36 -17.24 0.55
C PHE A 38 -3.38 -17.39 1.68
N ASP A 39 -2.99 -17.01 2.89
CA ASP A 39 -3.94 -16.85 4.00
C ASP A 39 -4.65 -15.49 3.94
N ASP A 40 -5.77 -15.37 4.67
CA ASP A 40 -6.61 -14.17 4.64
C ASP A 40 -5.85 -12.90 5.09
N MET A 41 -4.94 -13.04 6.06
CA MET A 41 -4.12 -11.93 6.56
C MET A 41 -3.13 -11.44 5.50
N THR A 42 -2.52 -12.36 4.74
CA THR A 42 -1.60 -12.06 3.65
C THR A 42 -2.32 -11.34 2.53
N VAL A 43 -3.52 -11.80 2.15
CA VAL A 43 -4.34 -11.13 1.13
C VAL A 43 -4.73 -9.71 1.56
N LEU A 44 -5.11 -9.54 2.83
CA LEU A 44 -5.42 -8.22 3.39
C LEU A 44 -4.21 -7.27 3.34
N LEU A 45 -3.04 -7.72 3.78
CA LEU A 45 -1.81 -6.92 3.73
C LEU A 45 -1.41 -6.57 2.29
N LEU A 46 -1.57 -7.52 1.36
CA LEU A 46 -1.29 -7.29 -0.05
C LEU A 46 -2.21 -6.22 -0.64
N ALA A 47 -3.51 -6.26 -0.33
CA ALA A 47 -4.48 -5.26 -0.74
C ALA A 47 -4.14 -3.87 -0.16
N ASN A 48 -3.80 -3.79 1.13
CA ASN A 48 -3.41 -2.54 1.78
C ASN A 48 -2.15 -1.94 1.15
N ARG A 49 -1.12 -2.76 0.90
CA ARG A 49 0.12 -2.31 0.24
C ARG A 49 -0.12 -1.87 -1.19
N PHE A 50 -0.97 -2.57 -1.93
CA PHE A 50 -1.36 -2.16 -3.28
C PHE A 50 -2.08 -0.81 -3.28
N GLN A 51 -3.05 -0.61 -2.39
CA GLN A 51 -3.74 0.67 -2.23
C GLN A 51 -2.76 1.79 -1.85
N HIS A 52 -1.83 1.52 -0.92
CA HIS A 52 -0.78 2.46 -0.53
C HIS A 52 0.08 2.87 -1.73
N LEU A 53 0.51 1.90 -2.55
CA LEU A 53 1.32 2.16 -3.74
C LEU A 53 0.56 3.00 -4.78
N ILE A 54 -0.70 2.66 -5.07
CA ILE A 54 -1.54 3.41 -6.01
C ILE A 54 -1.77 4.84 -5.50
N ASN A 55 -2.05 5.02 -4.21
CA ASN A 55 -2.17 6.34 -3.61
C ASN A 55 -0.88 7.14 -3.78
N HIS A 56 0.29 6.54 -3.53
CA HIS A 56 1.56 7.24 -3.65
C HIS A 56 1.92 7.57 -5.11
N LEU A 57 1.57 6.69 -6.06
CA LEU A 57 1.80 6.90 -7.48
C LEU A 57 0.99 8.07 -8.04
N PHE A 58 -0.28 8.19 -7.62
CA PHE A 58 -1.21 9.19 -8.12
C PHE A 58 -1.46 10.37 -7.17
N SER A 59 -0.79 10.40 -6.01
CA SER A 59 -0.80 11.58 -5.14
C SER A 59 -0.10 12.72 -5.87
N SER A 60 -0.82 13.82 -6.06
CA SER A 60 -0.26 15.08 -6.53
C SER A 60 0.52 15.71 -5.38
N THR A 61 1.83 15.47 -5.33
CA THR A 61 2.73 16.19 -4.43
C THR A 61 2.80 17.64 -4.89
N SER A 62 1.90 18.49 -4.37
CA SER A 62 1.94 19.95 -4.54
C SER A 62 3.02 20.58 -3.65
N THR A 63 4.24 20.04 -3.70
CA THR A 63 5.38 20.61 -3.01
C THR A 63 6.30 21.22 -4.05
N LEU A 64 6.38 22.55 -4.00
CA LEU A 64 7.17 23.44 -4.84
C LEU A 64 8.64 23.00 -4.94
N THR A 65 8.98 22.05 -5.79
CA THR A 65 10.29 21.93 -6.45
C THR A 65 10.14 21.01 -7.66
N SER A 66 10.13 21.59 -8.87
CA SER A 66 10.15 20.93 -10.18
C SER A 66 9.02 19.92 -10.48
N SER A 67 8.21 20.26 -11.47
CA SER A 67 7.04 19.55 -12.01
C SER A 67 7.35 18.17 -12.62
N ILE A 68 7.95 17.27 -11.85
CA ILE A 68 8.07 15.87 -12.24
C ILE A 68 6.79 15.20 -11.78
N ASP A 69 5.91 14.85 -12.73
CA ASP A 69 4.77 13.97 -12.46
C ASP A 69 5.28 12.77 -11.67
N THR A 70 4.71 12.54 -10.48
CA THR A 70 5.02 11.36 -9.65
C THR A 70 4.80 10.05 -10.41
N CYS A 71 3.94 10.07 -11.43
CA CYS A 71 3.72 8.98 -12.38
C CYS A 71 4.97 8.59 -13.22
N LEU A 72 5.97 9.48 -13.32
CA LEU A 72 7.24 9.22 -14.01
C LEU A 72 8.36 8.75 -13.07
N MET A 73 8.12 8.69 -11.75
CA MET A 73 9.13 8.17 -10.82
C MET A 73 9.26 6.65 -10.97
N PRO A 74 10.49 6.10 -10.89
CA PRO A 74 10.66 4.65 -10.83
C PRO A 74 9.90 4.04 -9.66
N LEU A 75 9.13 2.96 -9.91
CA LEU A 75 8.37 2.24 -8.88
C LEU A 75 9.22 1.84 -7.67
N MET A 76 10.52 1.57 -7.88
CA MET A 76 11.48 1.24 -6.82
C MET A 76 11.69 2.34 -5.77
N LYS A 77 11.26 3.58 -6.05
CA LYS A 77 11.31 4.70 -5.09
C LYS A 77 10.04 4.81 -4.24
N LEU A 78 9.00 4.05 -4.56
CA LEU A 78 7.76 4.00 -3.77
C LEU A 78 7.96 3.03 -2.60
N SER A 79 7.46 3.41 -1.43
CA SER A 79 7.48 2.52 -0.26
C SER A 79 6.39 1.45 -0.39
N LEU A 80 6.74 0.21 -0.05
CA LEU A 80 5.76 -0.86 0.23
C LEU A 80 5.49 -1.03 1.73
N ILE A 81 6.25 -0.32 2.57
CA ILE A 81 6.06 -0.29 4.02
C ILE A 81 4.86 0.60 4.29
N LEU A 82 3.85 0.04 4.94
CA LEU A 82 2.64 0.76 5.34
C LEU A 82 2.99 1.83 6.40
N PRO A 83 2.19 2.91 6.50
CA PRO A 83 2.43 3.96 7.50
C PRO A 83 2.56 3.42 8.93
N GLU A 84 1.68 2.52 9.34
CA GLU A 84 1.74 1.85 10.65
C GLU A 84 3.05 1.06 10.86
N GLU A 85 3.50 0.32 9.85
CA GLU A 85 4.76 -0.44 9.88
C GLU A 85 5.96 0.51 10.00
N SER A 86 5.91 1.66 9.32
CA SER A 86 6.95 2.70 9.40
C SER A 86 7.04 3.32 10.80
N GLU A 87 5.89 3.63 11.41
CA GLU A 87 5.82 4.15 12.79
C GLU A 87 6.40 3.16 13.80
N GLU A 88 6.07 1.86 13.67
CA GLU A 88 6.64 0.81 14.52
C GLU A 88 8.16 0.69 14.36
N ILE A 89 8.66 0.70 13.12
CA ILE A 89 10.10 0.66 12.83
C ILE A 89 10.81 1.86 13.46
N GLN A 90 10.25 3.06 13.31
CA GLN A 90 10.80 4.26 13.93
C GLN A 90 10.84 4.13 15.45
N HIS A 91 9.74 3.70 16.07
CA HIS A 91 9.67 3.50 17.51
C HIS A 91 10.76 2.53 18.01
N ILE A 92 10.95 1.39 17.33
CA ILE A 92 12.00 0.42 17.68
C ILE A 92 13.41 1.03 17.56
N ILE A 93 13.65 1.82 16.52
CA ILE A 93 14.94 2.50 16.31
C ILE A 93 15.21 3.52 17.41
N PHE A 94 14.23 4.35 17.74
CA PHE A 94 14.37 5.40 18.77
C PHE A 94 14.54 4.81 20.18
N CYS A 95 13.87 3.70 20.52
CA CYS A 95 14.09 3.00 21.78
C CYS A 95 15.51 2.43 21.95
N ARG A 96 16.25 2.27 20.85
CA ARG A 96 17.63 1.74 20.87
C ARG A 96 18.71 2.83 20.81
N GLN A 97 18.33 4.11 20.73
CA GLN A 97 19.33 5.18 20.77
C GLN A 97 19.98 5.25 22.16
N ALA A 98 21.31 5.37 22.17
CA ALA A 98 22.07 5.53 23.40
C ALA A 98 21.65 6.84 24.08
N ASN A 99 21.31 6.77 25.36
CA ASN A 99 21.05 7.94 26.16
C ASN A 99 22.41 8.62 26.45
N ILE A 100 22.76 9.63 25.66
CA ILE A 100 24.02 10.36 25.83
C ILE A 100 23.82 11.36 26.97
N VAL A 101 24.23 10.96 28.18
CA VAL A 101 24.31 11.88 29.33
C VAL A 101 25.65 12.59 29.24
N GLY A 102 25.61 13.89 28.94
CA GLY A 102 26.80 14.74 28.97
C GLY A 102 27.11 15.15 30.41
N GLU A 103 27.97 14.41 31.10
CA GLU A 103 28.64 14.92 32.31
C GLU A 103 29.85 15.75 31.86
N GLY A 104 29.65 17.06 31.73
CA GLY A 104 30.74 18.03 31.55
C GLY A 104 31.43 18.32 32.89
N MET A 105 32.76 18.46 32.86
CA MET A 105 33.58 18.98 33.96
C MET A 105 33.39 20.49 34.15
#